data_AF-A0AAE1UW76-F1
#
_entry.id   AF-A0AAE1UW76-F1
#
_cell.length_a   1.000
_cell.length_b   1.000
_cell.length_c   1.000
_cell.angle_alpha   90.00
_cell.angle_beta   90.00
_cell.angle_gamma   90.00
#
_symmetry.space_group_name_H-M   'P 1'
#
loop_
_entity.id
_entity.type
_entity.pdbx_description
1 polymer ?
#
loop_
_entity_poly.entity_id
_entity_poly.type
_entity_poly.pdbx_seq_one_letter_code
_entity_poly.pdbx_strand_id
1 'polypeptide(L)'
;MNGSRNVSVEIDGSIGESDYPKESGSKKRVRVESCAPTSSKACREKLRRDRLNDKFMELGALLEPGRPPKTDKSAILVDVVRMVTQLRDEAQKLKDSNLNLQEKIKELKASRENRASRRETEAEG
;
A
#
# COMPACT_ATOMS: atom_id res chain seq x y z
N MET A 1 -27.75 33.41 8.87
CA MET A 1 -27.94 33.48 10.33
C MET A 1 -28.81 32.30 10.74
N ASN A 2 -28.24 31.29 11.42
CA ASN A 2 -29.07 30.25 12.02
C ASN A 2 -28.47 29.89 13.38
N GLY A 3 -29.26 30.13 14.43
CA GLY A 3 -28.83 30.26 15.81
C GLY A 3 -28.59 28.91 16.49
N SER A 4 -27.51 28.86 17.28
CA SER A 4 -27.25 27.79 18.24
C SER A 4 -28.22 27.91 19.41
N ARG A 5 -28.94 26.82 19.74
CA ARG A 5 -29.71 26.71 20.98
C ARG A 5 -28.81 26.07 22.05
N ASN A 6 -28.39 26.89 23.02
CA ASN A 6 -27.82 26.40 24.27
C ASN A 6 -28.99 26.08 25.21
N VAL A 7 -29.08 24.84 25.71
CA VAL A 7 -29.98 24.51 26.82
C VAL A 7 -29.12 24.30 28.06
N SER A 8 -29.19 25.26 28.97
CA SER A 8 -28.72 25.13 30.35
C SER A 8 -29.83 24.45 31.13
N VAL A 9 -29.53 23.37 31.84
CA VAL A 9 -30.44 22.76 32.80
C VAL A 9 -29.74 22.79 34.15
N GLU A 10 -30.26 23.67 35.00
CA GLU A 10 -30.02 23.73 36.45
C GLU A 10 -30.49 22.41 37.06
N ILE A 11 -29.64 21.75 37.85
CA ILE A 11 -30.05 20.62 38.69
C ILE A 11 -30.02 21.12 40.13
N ASP A 12 -31.22 21.43 40.62
CA ASP A 12 -31.55 21.72 42.01
C ASP A 12 -31.50 20.42 42.85
N GLY A 13 -31.11 20.57 44.11
CA GLY A 13 -30.70 19.49 44.99
C GLY A 13 -31.84 18.68 45.58
N SER A 14 -31.53 17.45 46.01
CA SER A 14 -32.23 16.84 47.13
C SER A 14 -31.38 15.77 47.85
N ILE A 15 -31.51 15.85 49.17
CA ILE A 15 -30.88 15.13 50.28
C ILE A 15 -31.15 13.62 50.27
N GLY A 16 -30.16 12.85 50.72
CA GLY A 16 -30.29 11.41 50.97
C GLY A 16 -29.05 10.83 51.65
N GLU A 17 -29.02 10.96 52.97
CA GLU A 17 -28.06 10.41 53.93
C GLU A 17 -28.18 8.87 54.04
N SER A 18 -27.06 8.13 54.06
CA SER A 18 -26.79 7.09 55.07
C SER A 18 -25.40 6.46 54.90
N ASP A 19 -24.66 6.44 56.01
CA ASP A 19 -23.40 5.76 56.25
C ASP A 19 -23.52 4.23 56.19
N TYR A 20 -22.47 3.53 55.73
CA TYR A 20 -21.86 2.30 56.31
C TYR A 20 -20.76 1.75 55.34
N PRO A 21 -19.47 1.63 55.76
CA PRO A 21 -18.45 0.93 54.98
C PRO A 21 -18.03 -0.39 55.62
N LYS A 22 -18.15 -1.51 54.88
CA LYS A 22 -17.44 -2.82 54.97
C LYS A 22 -18.22 -3.86 54.15
N GLU A 23 -17.68 -4.85 53.45
CA GLU A 23 -16.34 -5.37 53.20
C GLU A 23 -16.49 -6.40 52.05
N SER A 24 -15.40 -6.71 51.34
CA SER A 24 -15.10 -8.02 50.72
C SER A 24 -16.00 -8.61 49.63
N GLY A 25 -15.40 -8.78 48.44
CA GLY A 25 -15.89 -9.69 47.42
C GLY A 25 -15.25 -9.45 46.06
N SER A 26 -14.03 -9.97 45.86
CA SER A 26 -13.36 -10.02 44.56
C SER A 26 -14.15 -10.83 43.55
N LYS A 27 -15.18 -10.23 42.96
CA LYS A 27 -15.95 -10.80 41.85
C LYS A 27 -15.12 -10.61 40.58
N LYS A 28 -14.33 -11.65 40.26
CA LYS A 28 -13.74 -11.89 38.93
C LYS A 28 -14.76 -11.50 37.88
N ARG A 29 -14.53 -10.37 37.20
CA ARG A 29 -15.32 -10.00 36.03
C ARG A 29 -14.86 -10.94 34.92
N VAL A 30 -15.53 -12.09 34.80
CA VAL A 30 -15.49 -12.92 33.61
C VAL A 30 -15.78 -11.98 32.45
N ARG A 31 -14.73 -11.63 31.70
CA ARG A 31 -14.88 -10.89 30.47
C ARG A 31 -15.50 -11.86 29.48
N VAL A 32 -16.83 -11.89 29.45
CA VAL A 32 -17.58 -12.43 28.33
C VAL A 32 -17.11 -11.65 27.12
N GLU A 33 -16.38 -12.32 26.23
CA GLU A 33 -16.09 -11.84 24.87
C GLU A 33 -17.39 -11.86 24.07
N SER A 34 -18.29 -10.96 24.44
CA SER A 34 -19.43 -10.58 23.62
C SER A 34 -18.92 -9.48 22.70
N CYS A 35 -18.78 -9.81 21.42
CA CYS A 35 -18.61 -8.86 20.33
C CYS A 35 -19.70 -7.79 20.40
N ALA A 36 -19.37 -6.62 20.93
CA ALA A 36 -20.16 -5.41 20.75
C ALA A 36 -19.70 -4.68 19.47
N PRO A 37 -20.59 -3.96 18.75
CA PRO A 37 -20.33 -3.37 17.43
C PRO A 37 -19.39 -2.16 17.45
N THR A 38 -18.71 -1.90 18.56
CA THR A 38 -17.73 -0.81 18.70
C THR A 38 -16.48 -1.36 19.38
N SER A 39 -15.55 -1.91 18.59
CA SER A 39 -14.23 -2.32 19.09
C SER A 39 -13.57 -1.15 19.82
N SER A 40 -12.93 -1.39 20.96
CA SER A 40 -12.30 -0.31 21.74
C SER A 40 -11.32 0.51 20.89
N LYS A 41 -11.09 1.79 21.23
CA LYS A 41 -10.11 2.64 20.53
C LYS A 41 -8.75 1.92 20.34
N ALA A 42 -8.30 1.20 21.38
CA ALA A 42 -7.07 0.41 21.35
C ALA A 42 -7.13 -0.76 20.35
N CYS A 43 -8.25 -1.48 20.27
CA CYS A 43 -8.42 -2.59 19.33
C CYS A 43 -8.40 -2.10 17.87
N ARG A 44 -9.08 -0.98 17.59
CA ARG A 44 -9.03 -0.35 16.26
C ARG A 44 -7.61 0.06 15.86
N GLU A 45 -6.86 0.65 16.79
CA GLU A 45 -5.49 1.07 16.53
C GLU A 45 -4.53 -0.12 16.36
N LYS A 46 -4.73 -1.23 17.09
CA LYS A 46 -3.99 -2.47 16.86
C LYS A 46 -4.21 -2.95 15.42
N LEU A 47 -5.46 -3.07 14.98
CA LEU A 47 -5.77 -3.51 13.62
C LEU A 47 -5.17 -2.58 12.55
N ARG A 48 -5.17 -1.26 12.79
CA ARG A 48 -4.55 -0.29 11.88
C ARG A 48 -3.03 -0.51 11.77
N ARG A 49 -2.35 -0.73 12.89
CA ARG A 49 -0.90 -1.01 12.92
C ARG A 49 -0.55 -2.35 12.30
N ASP A 50 -1.34 -3.38 12.57
CA ASP A 50 -1.16 -4.72 11.99
C ASP A 50 -1.25 -4.63 10.46
N ARG A 51 -2.31 -4.02 9.92
CA ARG A 51 -2.46 -3.81 8.46
C ARG A 51 -1.31 -3.00 7.84
N LEU A 52 -0.81 -1.99 8.55
CA LEU A 52 0.33 -1.20 8.08
C LEU A 52 1.60 -2.04 8.06
N ASN A 53 1.84 -2.83 9.11
CA ASN A 53 3.01 -3.69 9.21
C ASN A 53 2.98 -4.79 8.14
N ASP A 54 1.81 -5.37 7.86
CA ASP A 54 1.64 -6.37 6.78
C ASP A 54 2.12 -5.81 5.44
N LYS A 55 1.83 -4.53 5.16
CA LYS A 55 2.32 -3.85 3.94
C LYS A 55 3.82 -3.64 3.92
N PHE A 56 4.44 -3.33 5.06
CA PHE A 56 5.90 -3.26 5.13
C PHE A 56 6.55 -4.64 4.95
N MET A 57 5.96 -5.69 5.51
CA MET A 57 6.46 -7.06 5.34
C MET A 57 6.35 -7.52 3.88
N GLU A 58 5.22 -7.25 3.23
CA GLU A 58 5.00 -7.52 1.80
C GLU A 58 6.04 -6.78 0.94
N LEU A 59 6.25 -5.48 1.17
CA LEU A 59 7.28 -4.70 0.48
C LEU A 59 8.69 -5.26 0.73
N GLY A 60 9.02 -5.61 1.97
CA GLY A 60 10.32 -6.20 2.33
C GLY A 60 10.59 -7.52 1.61
N ALA A 61 9.57 -8.37 1.44
CA ALA A 61 9.69 -9.63 0.71
C ALA A 61 9.86 -9.43 -0.81
N LEU A 62 9.23 -8.40 -1.39
CA LEU A 62 9.37 -8.07 -2.81
C LEU A 62 10.76 -7.54 -3.18
N LEU A 63 11.42 -6.84 -2.26
CA LEU A 63 12.74 -6.25 -2.49
C LEU A 63 13.84 -7.30 -2.63
N GLU A 64 13.79 -8.38 -1.85
CA GLU A 64 14.81 -9.43 -1.86
C GLU A 64 14.16 -10.83 -1.80
N PRO A 65 13.70 -11.36 -2.94
CA PRO A 65 13.16 -12.71 -3.01
C PRO A 65 14.17 -13.74 -2.50
N GLY A 66 13.74 -14.59 -1.57
CA GLY A 66 14.58 -15.66 -1.00
C GLY A 66 15.42 -15.26 0.23
N ARG A 67 15.36 -14.00 0.67
CA ARG A 67 15.91 -13.58 1.98
C ARG A 67 14.81 -13.30 2.98
N PRO A 68 15.09 -13.38 4.30
CA PRO A 68 14.14 -12.94 5.31
C PRO A 68 13.73 -11.48 5.06
N PRO A 69 12.44 -11.13 5.20
CA PRO A 69 11.97 -9.77 4.94
C PRO A 69 12.69 -8.75 5.82
N LYS A 70 13.11 -7.64 5.21
CA LYS A 70 13.66 -6.50 5.94
C LYS A 70 12.62 -5.98 6.93
N THR A 71 13.06 -5.59 8.13
CA THR A 71 12.19 -5.08 9.19
C THR A 71 12.32 -3.57 9.41
N ASP A 72 13.41 -2.96 8.93
CA ASP A 72 13.60 -1.51 8.99
C ASP A 72 12.72 -0.79 7.96
N LYS A 73 11.72 -0.06 8.46
CA LYS A 73 10.73 0.64 7.63
C LYS A 73 11.35 1.71 6.75
N SER A 74 12.36 2.43 7.22
CA SER A 74 13.02 3.49 6.46
C SER A 74 13.84 2.89 5.31
N ALA A 75 14.60 1.83 5.61
CA ALA A 75 15.37 1.12 4.60
C ALA A 75 14.47 0.51 3.50
N ILE A 76 13.34 -0.10 3.90
CA ILE A 76 12.34 -0.63 2.94
C ILE A 76 11.85 0.47 2.00
N LEU A 77 11.48 1.64 2.52
CA LEU A 77 10.98 2.74 1.68
C LEU A 77 12.04 3.25 0.71
N VAL A 78 13.28 3.44 1.18
CA VAL A 78 14.40 3.88 0.34
C VAL A 78 14.67 2.87 -0.78
N ASP A 79 14.72 1.58 -0.45
CA ASP A 79 14.96 0.52 -1.43
C ASP A 79 13.82 0.38 -2.45
N VAL A 80 12.56 0.51 -2.02
CA VAL A 80 11.40 0.49 -2.94
C VAL A 80 11.49 1.65 -3.92
N VAL A 81 11.77 2.87 -3.45
CA VAL A 81 11.92 4.04 -4.33
C VAL A 81 13.04 3.82 -5.34
N ARG A 82 14.21 3.36 -4.86
CA ARG A 82 15.35 3.06 -5.72
C ARG A 82 15.01 2.02 -6.79
N MET A 83 14.40 0.90 -6.40
CA MET A 83 14.05 -0.20 -7.31
C MET A 83 13.00 0.22 -8.33
N VAL A 84 11.97 0.97 -7.92
CA VAL A 84 10.93 1.47 -8.84
C VAL A 84 11.52 2.41 -9.88
N THR A 85 12.42 3.31 -9.49
CA THR A 85 13.13 4.18 -10.44
C THR A 85 13.95 3.38 -11.43
N GLN A 86 14.75 2.42 -10.93
CA GLN A 86 15.56 1.55 -11.78
C GLN A 86 14.70 0.76 -12.79
N LEU A 87 13.59 0.16 -12.35
CA LEU A 87 12.70 -0.59 -13.23
C LEU A 87 12.06 0.29 -14.30
N ARG A 88 11.72 1.55 -13.99
CA ARG A 88 11.21 2.52 -14.97
C ARG A 88 12.26 2.86 -16.03
N ASP A 89 13.50 3.10 -15.60
CA ASP A 89 14.61 3.39 -16.50
C ASP A 89 14.92 2.19 -17.41
N GLU A 90 14.93 0.98 -16.85
CA GLU A 90 15.11 -0.26 -17.61
C GLU A 90 13.97 -0.49 -18.62
N ALA A 91 12.72 -0.28 -18.22
CA ALA A 91 11.57 -0.39 -19.11
C ALA A 91 11.65 0.62 -20.27
N GLN A 92 12.07 1.86 -19.99
CA GLN A 92 12.26 2.88 -21.02
C GLN A 92 13.39 2.51 -21.99
N LYS A 93 14.54 2.07 -21.48
CA LYS A 93 15.66 1.59 -22.32
C LYS A 93 15.26 0.42 -23.20
N LEU A 94 14.51 -0.55 -22.66
CA LEU A 94 14.01 -1.68 -23.43
C LEU A 94 13.04 -1.24 -24.53
N LYS A 95 12.14 -0.28 -24.23
CA LYS A 95 11.23 0.30 -25.22
C LYS A 95 11.99 0.97 -26.36
N ASP A 96 12.98 1.80 -26.04
CA ASP A 96 13.78 2.52 -27.04
C ASP A 96 14.61 1.55 -27.89
N SER A 97 15.21 0.54 -27.26
CA SER A 97 15.93 -0.52 -27.98
C SER A 97 15.00 -1.33 -28.90
N ASN A 98 13.78 -1.62 -28.47
CA ASN A 98 12.81 -2.35 -29.28
C ASN A 98 12.40 -1.54 -30.52
N LEU A 99 12.11 -0.24 -30.34
CA LEU A 99 11.80 0.67 -31.44
C LEU A 99 12.94 0.75 -32.47
N ASN A 100 14.18 0.92 -31.99
CA ASN A 100 15.37 0.95 -32.84
C ASN A 100 15.54 -0.36 -33.64
N LEU A 101 15.32 -1.51 -32.98
CA LEU A 101 15.38 -2.81 -33.66
C LEU A 101 14.27 -2.96 -34.72
N GLN A 102 13.06 -2.49 -34.44
CA GLN A 102 11.97 -2.51 -35.40
C GLN A 102 12.27 -1.65 -36.63
N GLU A 103 12.84 -0.46 -36.43
CA GLU A 103 13.29 0.42 -37.50
C GLU A 103 14.36 -0.24 -38.37
N LYS A 104 15.41 -0.80 -37.76
CA LYS A 104 16.45 -1.56 -38.47
C LYS A 104 15.90 -2.74 -39.26
N ILE A 105 14.94 -3.48 -38.69
CA ILE A 105 14.27 -4.57 -39.40
C ILE A 105 13.54 -4.05 -40.65
N LYS A 106 12.83 -2.93 -40.52
CA LYS A 106 12.11 -2.30 -41.64
C LYS A 106 13.08 -1.84 -42.74
N GLU A 107 14.16 -1.16 -42.37
CA GLU A 107 15.21 -0.72 -43.31
C GLU A 107 15.86 -1.91 -44.04
N LEU A 108 16.20 -2.97 -43.31
CA LEU A 108 16.79 -4.18 -43.90
C LEU A 108 15.82 -4.88 -44.85
N LYS A 109 14.53 -4.94 -44.53
CA LYS A 109 13.51 -5.49 -45.44
C LYS A 109 13.41 -4.66 -46.72
N ALA A 110 13.33 -3.34 -46.62
CA ALA A 110 13.29 -2.45 -47.78
C ALA A 110 14.56 -2.54 -48.63
N SER A 111 15.74 -2.62 -48.01
CA SER A 111 17.01 -2.79 -48.73
C SER A 111 17.07 -4.12 -49.48
N ARG A 112 16.55 -5.20 -48.91
CA ARG A 112 16.47 -6.52 -49.57
C ARG A 112 15.55 -6.49 -50.77
N GLU A 113 14.38 -5.85 -50.63
CA GLU A 113 13.42 -5.69 -51.73
C GLU A 113 14.02 -4.87 -52.88
N ASN A 114 14.60 -3.70 -52.60
CA ASN A 114 15.27 -2.87 -53.61
C ASN A 114 16.39 -3.63 -54.35
N ARG A 115 17.18 -4.45 -53.63
CA ARG A 115 18.23 -5.29 -54.24
C ARG A 115 17.65 -6.41 -55.09
N ALA A 116 16.50 -6.97 -54.74
CA ALA A 116 15.82 -7.98 -55.54
C ALA A 116 15.30 -7.38 -56.85
N SER A 117 14.56 -6.27 -56.77
CA SER A 117 14.04 -5.56 -57.96
C SER A 117 15.15 -5.12 -58.91
N ARG A 118 16.30 -4.65 -58.37
CA ARG A 118 17.45 -4.28 -59.21
C ARG A 118 18.05 -5.46 -59.98
N ARG A 119 18.14 -6.64 -59.36
CA ARG A 119 18.65 -7.85 -60.02
C ARG A 119 17.70 -8.34 -61.12
N GLU A 120 16.39 -8.19 -60.93
CA GLU A 120 15.40 -8.52 -61.96
C GLU A 120 15.56 -7.60 -63.18
N THR A 121 15.71 -6.28 -62.98
CA THR A 121 15.94 -5.34 -64.09
C THR A 121 17.27 -5.55 -64.82
N GLU A 122 18.30 -6.06 -64.14
CA GLU A 122 19.61 -6.35 -64.75
C GLU A 122 19.64 -7.70 -65.49
N ALA A 123 18.68 -8.60 -65.25
CA ALA A 123 18.60 -9.91 -65.91
C ALA A 123 17.77 -9.91 -67.20
N GLU A 124 16.95 -8.88 -67.42
CA GLU A 124 16.06 -8.74 -68.58
C GLU A 124 16.63 -7.87 -69.72
N GLY A 125 17.78 -7.20 -69.50
CA GLY A 125 18.46 -6.34 -70.49
C GLY A 125 19.76 -6.95 -71.02
#